data_AF-A0A815GEJ5-F1
#
_entry.id   AF-A0A815GEJ5-F1
#
_cell.length_a   1.000
_cell.length_b   1.000
_cell.length_c   1.000
_cell.angle_alpha   90.00
_cell.angle_beta   90.00
_cell.angle_gamma   90.00
#
_symmetry.space_group_name_H-M   'P 1'
#
loop_
_entity.id
_entity.type
_entity.pdbx_description
1 polymer ?
#
loop_
_entity_poly.entity_id
_entity_poly.type
_entity_poly.pdbx_seq_one_letter_code
_entity_poly.pdbx_strand_id
1 'polypeptide(L)'
;MSAMPSTLLNQLRMMFRTTTSNRELALANNYTYINEDKISRSLICPICLDPLIDPQTHTLCENSFCNRCIRKLRQCPCCRAPIVNPNDLKMASHVIRNILDELEVQCNVCKQTIHRGNFSIHIRNNCLEQSPITPEEEESLMNLSAVSINLNNSTVRTPLEEQQIEKHLSNLYRRIHKLETELFELKKAIYICLFVLCTIATVAFFGTIFSYIIVSFLSVVFTQWIPSFIETLTRFLFDFSPLITLFRVIFIALYFFLICYKRRPSDINLLTIIICLVIVLFNLLILTLHLIINHFNFLFLVFALIMTAKYFHFQLPEQQQIFTFVNSFWNQEQEQQPQQHSRRSQW
;
A
#
# COMPACT_ATOMS: atom_id res chain seq x y z
N MET A 1 -29.10 -6.63 40.00
CA MET A 1 -27.90 -6.68 39.13
C MET A 1 -28.00 -7.97 38.32
N SER A 2 -28.56 -7.90 37.11
CA SER A 2 -28.84 -9.06 36.26
C SER A 2 -27.57 -9.59 35.60
N ALA A 3 -27.24 -10.85 35.85
CA ALA A 3 -26.14 -11.56 35.21
C ALA A 3 -26.34 -11.62 33.69
N MET A 4 -25.30 -11.31 32.92
CA MET A 4 -25.33 -11.42 31.47
C MET A 4 -25.31 -12.92 31.05
N PRO A 5 -26.05 -13.32 30.00
CA PRO A 5 -26.08 -14.72 29.56
C PRO A 5 -24.72 -15.15 28.96
N SER A 6 -24.20 -16.29 29.42
CA SER A 6 -22.93 -16.90 28.98
C SER A 6 -22.84 -17.13 27.46
N THR A 7 -23.98 -17.23 26.78
CA THR A 7 -24.12 -17.36 25.32
C THR A 7 -23.66 -16.12 24.56
N LEU A 8 -23.87 -14.92 25.10
CA LEU A 8 -23.49 -13.66 24.45
C LEU A 8 -21.97 -13.42 24.59
N LEU A 9 -21.39 -13.83 25.73
CA LEU A 9 -19.94 -13.84 25.95
C LEU A 9 -19.22 -14.82 25.00
N ASN A 10 -19.82 -15.99 24.76
CA ASN A 10 -19.30 -16.99 23.83
C ASN A 10 -19.43 -16.56 22.36
N GLN A 11 -20.51 -15.85 21.99
CA GLN A 11 -20.65 -15.27 20.64
C GLN A 11 -19.65 -14.15 20.38
N LEU A 12 -19.38 -13.28 21.37
CA LEU A 12 -18.35 -12.25 21.26
C LEU A 12 -16.94 -12.85 21.17
N ARG A 13 -16.65 -13.95 21.88
CA ARG A 13 -15.37 -14.71 21.75
C ARG A 13 -15.12 -15.23 20.34
N MET A 14 -16.15 -15.59 19.59
CA MET A 14 -16.00 -16.14 18.24
C MET A 14 -15.69 -15.07 17.18
N MET A 15 -16.12 -13.81 17.38
CA MET A 15 -15.89 -12.72 16.42
C MET A 15 -14.48 -12.10 16.47
N PHE A 16 -13.71 -12.30 17.55
CA PHE A 16 -12.36 -11.72 17.70
C PHE A 16 -11.20 -12.72 17.51
N ARG A 17 -11.47 -13.92 16.97
CA ARG A 17 -10.47 -14.97 16.70
C ARG A 17 -9.48 -14.59 15.58
N THR A 18 -8.49 -13.76 15.89
CA THR A 18 -7.23 -13.67 15.12
C THR A 18 -6.01 -14.01 15.96
N THR A 19 -6.21 -14.45 17.21
CA THR A 19 -5.14 -14.85 18.12
C THR A 19 -5.58 -16.08 18.90
N THR A 20 -4.75 -17.13 18.95
CA THR A 20 -4.91 -18.28 19.83
C THR A 20 -5.23 -17.79 21.25
N SER A 21 -6.36 -18.21 21.81
CA SER A 21 -6.82 -17.78 23.15
C SER A 21 -5.76 -18.16 24.18
N ASN A 22 -5.64 -17.43 25.29
CA ASN A 22 -4.77 -17.89 26.38
C ASN A 22 -5.28 -19.20 26.99
N ARG A 23 -6.59 -19.46 26.92
CA ARG A 23 -7.18 -20.77 27.26
C ARG A 23 -6.69 -21.90 26.36
N GLU A 24 -6.59 -21.66 25.05
CA GLU A 24 -6.01 -22.63 24.11
C GLU A 24 -4.52 -22.83 24.41
N LEU A 25 -3.81 -21.78 24.82
CA LEU A 25 -2.42 -21.92 25.27
C LEU A 25 -2.31 -22.68 26.60
N ALA A 26 -3.21 -22.46 27.55
CA ALA A 26 -3.24 -23.22 28.81
C ALA A 26 -3.44 -24.72 28.53
N LEU A 27 -4.39 -25.05 27.64
CA LEU A 27 -4.60 -26.41 27.16
C LEU A 27 -3.37 -26.99 26.46
N ALA A 28 -2.74 -26.23 25.56
CA ALA A 28 -1.49 -26.62 24.91
C ALA A 28 -0.33 -26.80 25.91
N ASN A 29 -0.36 -26.07 27.01
CA ASN A 29 0.56 -26.20 28.13
C ASN A 29 0.09 -27.20 29.19
N ASN A 30 -0.88 -28.07 28.89
CA ASN A 30 -1.34 -29.15 29.77
C ASN A 30 -1.92 -28.69 31.12
N TYR A 31 -2.60 -27.53 31.20
CA TYR A 31 -3.37 -27.16 32.38
C TYR A 31 -4.70 -26.48 32.08
N THR A 32 -5.56 -26.42 33.10
CA THR A 32 -6.82 -25.67 33.11
C THR A 32 -6.90 -24.81 34.37
N TYR A 33 -7.49 -23.62 34.28
CA TYR A 33 -7.68 -22.76 35.44
C TYR A 33 -8.83 -23.30 36.30
N ILE A 34 -8.64 -23.32 37.62
CA ILE A 34 -9.69 -23.69 38.56
C ILE A 34 -10.41 -22.42 39.00
N ASN A 35 -11.74 -22.51 39.17
CA ASN A 35 -12.56 -21.39 39.64
C ASN A 35 -12.41 -20.11 38.77
N GLU A 36 -12.45 -20.22 37.44
CA GLU A 36 -12.33 -19.08 36.52
C GLU A 36 -13.27 -17.92 36.89
N ASP A 37 -14.48 -18.22 37.36
CA ASP A 37 -15.49 -17.24 37.76
C ASP A 37 -15.11 -16.40 39.00
N LYS A 38 -14.15 -16.89 39.81
CA LYS A 38 -13.65 -16.19 41.00
C LYS A 38 -12.43 -15.32 40.72
N ILE A 39 -11.83 -15.44 39.53
CA ILE A 39 -10.67 -14.63 39.15
C ILE A 39 -11.10 -13.17 39.00
N SER A 40 -10.41 -12.26 39.71
CA SER A 40 -10.71 -10.84 39.63
C SER A 40 -10.65 -10.34 38.18
N ARG A 41 -11.63 -9.52 37.79
CA ARG A 41 -11.69 -8.91 36.45
C ARG A 41 -10.44 -8.08 36.11
N SER A 42 -9.75 -7.54 37.11
CA SER A 42 -8.48 -6.81 36.94
C SER A 42 -7.33 -7.69 36.46
N LEU A 43 -7.45 -9.01 36.60
CA LEU A 43 -6.47 -10.01 36.17
C LEU A 43 -6.84 -10.66 34.83
N ILE A 44 -7.98 -10.27 34.25
CA ILE A 44 -8.48 -10.77 32.97
C ILE A 44 -8.10 -9.77 31.88
N CYS A 45 -7.51 -10.28 30.79
CA CYS A 45 -7.17 -9.47 29.64
C CYS A 45 -8.43 -8.99 28.90
N PRO A 46 -8.63 -7.67 28.70
CA PRO A 46 -9.79 -7.15 27.97
C PRO A 46 -9.88 -7.58 26.49
N ILE A 47 -8.77 -8.08 25.92
CA ILE A 47 -8.69 -8.46 24.50
C ILE A 47 -9.07 -9.94 24.31
N CYS A 48 -8.42 -10.84 25.05
CA CYS A 48 -8.66 -12.29 24.91
C CYS A 48 -9.64 -12.87 25.93
N LEU A 49 -10.08 -12.07 26.91
CA LEU A 49 -11.05 -12.46 27.94
C LEU A 49 -10.62 -13.68 28.78
N ASP A 50 -9.31 -13.84 28.95
CA ASP A 50 -8.66 -14.90 29.71
C ASP A 50 -7.69 -14.27 30.74
N PRO A 51 -7.26 -15.00 31.78
CA PRO A 51 -6.21 -14.54 32.69
C PRO A 51 -4.96 -14.05 31.96
N LEU A 52 -4.36 -12.98 32.47
CA LEU A 52 -3.22 -12.32 31.84
C LEU A 52 -1.98 -13.24 31.76
N ILE A 53 -1.39 -13.36 30.57
CA ILE A 53 -0.10 -14.03 30.33
C ILE A 53 0.91 -13.00 29.83
N ASP A 54 2.08 -12.94 30.47
CA ASP A 54 3.10 -11.91 30.28
C ASP A 54 2.49 -10.50 30.28
N PRO A 55 1.92 -10.04 31.41
CA PRO A 55 1.13 -8.82 31.45
C PRO A 55 1.97 -7.57 31.12
N GLN A 56 1.47 -6.77 30.19
CA GLN A 56 1.93 -5.42 29.84
C GLN A 56 0.85 -4.41 30.25
N THR A 57 1.25 -3.31 30.88
CA THR A 57 0.38 -2.23 31.34
C THR A 57 0.59 -1.02 30.45
N HIS A 58 -0.51 -0.48 29.93
CA HIS A 58 -0.46 0.76 29.17
C HIS A 58 -0.18 1.93 30.12
N THR A 59 0.81 2.76 29.80
CA THR A 59 1.31 3.77 30.75
C THR A 59 0.31 4.90 31.02
N LEU A 60 -0.53 5.24 30.04
CA LEU A 60 -1.47 6.37 30.19
C LEU A 60 -2.75 6.01 30.95
N CYS A 61 -3.32 4.83 30.71
CA CYS A 61 -4.61 4.44 31.30
C CYS A 61 -4.50 3.32 32.32
N GLU A 62 -3.29 2.83 32.59
CA GLU A 62 -2.95 1.81 33.59
C GLU A 62 -3.70 0.47 33.45
N ASN A 63 -4.34 0.23 32.31
CA ASN A 63 -4.97 -1.05 32.01
C ASN A 63 -3.91 -2.08 31.60
N SER A 64 -4.07 -3.32 32.08
CA SER A 64 -3.16 -4.43 31.78
C SER A 64 -3.73 -5.35 30.70
N PHE A 65 -2.84 -5.86 29.85
CA PHE A 65 -3.13 -6.72 28.71
C PHE A 65 -2.05 -7.80 28.59
N CYS A 66 -2.34 -8.92 27.94
CA CYS A 66 -1.29 -9.87 27.59
C CYS A 66 -0.33 -9.26 26.57
N ASN A 67 0.98 -9.49 26.70
CA ASN A 67 2.00 -8.98 25.77
C ASN A 67 1.65 -9.30 24.30
N ARG A 68 1.24 -10.55 24.03
CA ARG A 68 0.85 -11.00 22.68
C ARG A 68 -0.39 -10.31 22.12
N CYS A 69 -1.29 -9.84 23.00
CA CYS A 69 -2.57 -9.26 22.62
C CYS A 69 -2.40 -7.79 22.28
N ILE A 70 -1.76 -7.02 23.16
CA ILE A 70 -1.64 -5.58 22.99
C ILE A 70 -0.65 -5.19 21.89
N ARG A 71 0.41 -5.98 21.66
CA ARG A 71 1.40 -5.70 20.59
C ARG A 71 0.86 -5.78 19.17
N LYS A 72 -0.32 -6.37 18.97
CA LYS A 72 -0.97 -6.45 17.66
C LYS A 72 -1.80 -5.20 17.34
N LEU A 73 -2.02 -4.33 18.34
CA LEU A 73 -2.86 -3.15 18.23
C LEU A 73 -2.01 -1.89 18.14
N ARG A 74 -2.47 -0.92 17.35
CA ARG A 74 -1.87 0.42 17.24
C ARG A 74 -2.46 1.43 18.24
N GLN A 75 -3.55 1.06 18.91
CA GLN A 75 -4.27 1.90 19.87
C GLN A 75 -4.73 1.04 21.04
N CYS A 76 -4.75 1.62 22.25
CA CYS A 76 -5.24 0.96 23.44
C CYS A 76 -6.76 0.72 23.32
N PRO A 77 -7.27 -0.51 23.51
CA PRO A 77 -8.70 -0.78 23.38
C PRO A 77 -9.54 -0.13 24.49
N CYS A 78 -8.93 0.19 25.64
CA CYS A 78 -9.63 0.82 26.77
C CYS A 78 -9.77 2.34 26.63
N CYS A 79 -8.69 3.04 26.23
CA CYS A 79 -8.69 4.52 26.18
C CYS A 79 -8.51 5.10 24.77
N ARG A 80 -8.34 4.27 23.74
CA ARG A 80 -8.09 4.65 22.33
C ARG A 80 -6.82 5.47 22.08
N ALA A 81 -6.00 5.69 23.10
CA ALA A 81 -4.71 6.36 22.95
C ALA A 81 -3.77 5.54 22.05
N PRO A 82 -2.93 6.20 21.23
CA PRO A 82 -2.04 5.53 20.31
C PRO A 82 -0.89 4.81 21.04
N ILE A 83 -0.50 3.64 20.53
CA ILE A 83 0.64 2.84 21.01
C ILE A 83 1.70 2.91 19.91
N VAL A 84 2.58 3.91 19.99
CA VAL A 84 3.56 4.22 18.94
C VAL A 84 4.96 3.88 19.43
N ASN A 85 5.24 4.20 20.69
CA ASN A 85 6.55 4.01 21.29
C ASN A 85 6.58 2.74 22.13
N PRO A 86 7.72 2.04 22.21
CA PRO A 86 7.90 0.91 23.13
C PRO A 86 7.61 1.28 24.59
N ASN A 87 7.82 2.55 24.97
CA ASN A 87 7.59 3.08 26.32
C ASN A 87 6.12 3.31 26.67
N ASP A 88 5.21 3.23 25.69
CA ASP A 88 3.76 3.33 25.94
C ASP A 88 3.22 2.08 26.67
N LEU A 89 4.01 1.00 26.66
CA LEU A 89 3.75 -0.25 27.36
C LEU A 89 4.88 -0.54 28.35
N LYS A 90 4.53 -0.71 29.62
CA LYS A 90 5.46 -1.16 30.66
C LYS A 90 5.10 -2.58 31.10
N MET A 91 6.08 -3.36 31.53
CA MET A 91 5.79 -4.62 32.21
C MET A 91 4.89 -4.35 33.41
N ALA A 92 3.88 -5.20 33.64
CA ALA A 92 3.01 -5.03 34.80
C ALA A 92 3.79 -5.15 36.12
N SER A 93 3.25 -4.51 37.15
CA SER A 93 3.89 -4.48 38.47
C SER A 93 4.16 -5.89 38.99
N HIS A 94 5.19 -6.01 39.83
CA HIS A 94 5.52 -7.29 40.47
C HIS A 94 4.33 -7.87 41.23
N VAL A 95 3.55 -7.01 41.88
CA VAL A 95 2.34 -7.41 42.63
C VAL A 95 1.31 -8.09 41.71
N ILE A 96 1.01 -7.52 40.54
CA ILE A 96 0.06 -8.14 39.59
C ILE A 96 0.57 -9.51 39.14
N ARG A 97 1.88 -9.64 38.87
CA ARG A 97 2.48 -10.91 38.46
C ARG A 97 2.40 -11.97 39.55
N ASN A 98 2.71 -11.61 40.80
CA ASN A 98 2.57 -12.52 41.94
C ASN A 98 1.14 -13.03 42.11
N ILE A 99 0.14 -12.13 42.05
CA ILE A 99 -1.27 -12.51 42.17
C ILE A 99 -1.69 -13.45 41.03
N LEU A 100 -1.17 -13.23 39.80
CA LEU A 100 -1.40 -14.14 38.68
C LEU A 100 -0.75 -15.51 38.89
N ASP A 101 0.43 -15.55 39.52
CA ASP A 101 1.16 -16.78 39.80
C ASP A 101 0.52 -17.60 40.92
N GLU A 102 -0.19 -16.95 41.85
CA GLU A 102 -0.98 -17.58 42.91
C GLU A 102 -2.29 -18.22 42.41
N LEU A 103 -2.71 -17.96 41.17
CA LEU A 103 -3.91 -18.59 40.61
C LEU A 103 -3.78 -20.11 40.57
N GLU A 104 -4.82 -20.82 41.01
CA GLU A 104 -4.86 -22.28 40.99
C GLU A 104 -5.14 -22.82 39.59
N VAL A 105 -4.34 -23.80 39.18
CA VAL A 105 -4.50 -24.52 37.92
C VAL A 105 -4.48 -26.02 38.17
N GLN A 106 -5.25 -26.77 37.40
CA GLN A 106 -5.23 -28.23 37.40
C GLN A 106 -4.37 -28.73 36.25
N CYS A 107 -3.40 -29.60 36.54
CA CYS A 107 -2.64 -30.29 35.51
C CYS A 107 -3.52 -31.26 34.75
N ASN A 108 -3.52 -31.19 33.41
CA ASN A 108 -4.35 -32.06 32.57
C ASN A 108 -3.84 -33.50 32.55
N VAL A 109 -2.55 -33.73 32.87
CA VAL A 109 -1.89 -35.03 32.86
C VAL A 109 -2.14 -35.79 34.17
N CYS A 110 -1.67 -35.24 35.31
CA CYS A 110 -1.75 -35.92 36.62
C CYS A 110 -2.95 -35.47 37.48
N LYS A 111 -3.77 -34.53 37.01
CA LYS A 111 -4.93 -33.94 37.72
C LYS A 111 -4.63 -33.20 39.02
N GLN A 112 -3.36 -33.02 39.38
CA GLN A 112 -2.97 -32.27 40.56
C GLN A 112 -3.28 -30.77 40.41
N THR A 113 -3.84 -30.19 41.47
CA THR A 113 -4.04 -28.74 41.62
C THR A 113 -2.77 -28.10 42.15
N ILE A 114 -2.26 -27.09 41.45
CA ILE A 114 -1.05 -26.35 41.80
C ILE A 114 -1.20 -24.87 41.44
N HIS A 115 -0.38 -24.01 42.04
CA HIS A 115 -0.30 -22.61 41.64
C HIS A 115 0.33 -22.46 40.26
N ARG A 116 -0.23 -21.55 39.45
CA ARG A 116 0.19 -21.29 38.07
C ARG A 116 1.69 -21.00 37.96
N GLY A 117 2.26 -20.21 38.88
CA GLY A 117 3.69 -19.88 38.87
C GLY A 117 4.60 -21.12 38.99
N ASN A 118 4.13 -22.15 39.70
CA ASN A 118 4.86 -23.39 39.94
C ASN A 118 4.62 -24.46 38.86
N PHE A 119 3.72 -24.20 37.91
CA PHE A 119 3.33 -25.17 36.90
C PHE A 119 4.51 -25.62 36.01
N SER A 120 5.40 -24.68 35.65
CA SER A 120 6.59 -24.99 34.84
C SER A 120 7.56 -25.95 35.54
N ILE A 121 7.67 -25.82 36.87
CA ILE A 121 8.50 -26.69 37.71
C ILE A 121 7.83 -28.07 37.84
N HIS A 122 6.51 -28.09 38.04
CA HIS A 122 5.73 -29.32 38.11
C HIS A 122 5.91 -30.18 36.85
N ILE A 123 5.73 -29.61 35.65
CA ILE A 123 5.90 -30.35 34.39
C ILE A 123 7.31 -30.91 34.24
N ARG A 124 8.33 -30.17 34.66
CA ARG A 124 9.73 -30.61 34.49
C ARG A 124 10.12 -31.74 35.45
N ASN A 125 9.64 -31.70 36.68
CA ASN A 125 10.22 -32.50 37.77
C ASN A 125 9.24 -33.46 38.44
N ASN A 126 7.94 -33.13 38.49
CA ASN A 126 7.00 -33.75 39.43
C ASN A 126 5.68 -34.23 38.76
N CYS A 127 5.54 -34.06 37.44
CA CYS A 127 4.36 -34.50 36.71
C CYS A 127 4.49 -35.99 36.38
N LEU A 128 3.99 -36.84 37.27
CA LEU A 128 3.94 -38.28 37.06
C LEU A 128 2.95 -38.59 35.91
N GLU A 129 3.44 -38.97 34.74
CA GLU A 129 2.63 -39.73 33.77
C GLU A 129 2.36 -41.13 34.35
N GLN A 130 1.36 -41.26 35.23
CA GLN A 130 0.78 -42.56 35.59
C GLN A 130 -0.54 -42.40 36.37
N SER A 131 -1.64 -42.68 35.66
CA SER A 131 -3.01 -43.05 36.10
C SER A 131 -3.78 -42.14 37.08
N PRO A 132 -5.02 -41.73 36.77
CA PRO A 132 -5.98 -41.39 37.80
C PRO A 132 -6.65 -42.67 38.32
N ILE A 133 -6.33 -43.07 39.55
CA ILE A 133 -7.30 -43.77 40.41
C ILE A 133 -7.84 -42.71 41.37
N THR A 134 -9.14 -42.45 41.29
CA THR A 134 -9.84 -41.53 42.19
C THR A 134 -10.34 -42.24 43.45
N PRO A 135 -10.45 -41.56 44.61
CA PRO A 135 -10.65 -42.19 45.92
C PRO A 135 -12.14 -42.43 46.28
N GLU A 136 -12.98 -42.80 45.31
CA GLU A 136 -14.43 -43.00 45.55
C GLU A 136 -14.90 -44.45 45.36
N GLU A 137 -14.01 -45.40 45.08
CA GLU A 137 -14.38 -46.82 44.86
C GLU A 137 -13.69 -47.80 45.83
N GLU A 138 -13.35 -47.36 47.04
CA GLU A 138 -12.75 -48.25 48.07
C GLU A 138 -13.74 -49.23 48.71
N GLU A 139 -15.05 -49.04 48.55
CA GLU A 139 -16.05 -49.87 49.26
C GLU A 139 -16.56 -51.09 48.45
N SER A 140 -16.30 -51.17 47.14
CA SER A 140 -16.72 -52.30 46.29
C SER A 140 -15.62 -53.35 46.03
N LEU A 141 -14.41 -53.17 46.56
CA LEU A 141 -13.24 -54.00 46.22
C LEU A 141 -12.78 -54.98 47.32
N MET A 142 -13.59 -55.21 48.36
CA MET A 142 -13.29 -56.26 49.35
C MET A 142 -13.76 -57.67 48.97
N ASN A 143 -14.45 -57.88 47.85
CA ASN A 143 -14.99 -59.21 47.48
C ASN A 143 -14.39 -59.85 46.21
N LEU A 144 -13.28 -59.33 45.68
CA LEU A 144 -12.65 -59.88 44.47
C LEU A 144 -11.21 -60.39 44.67
N SER A 145 -10.80 -60.62 45.92
CA SER A 145 -9.50 -61.24 46.26
C SER A 145 -9.46 -62.76 46.09
N ALA A 146 -10.50 -63.40 45.54
CA ALA A 146 -10.54 -64.85 45.33
C ALA A 146 -10.51 -65.31 43.86
N VAL A 147 -10.51 -64.40 42.87
CA VAL A 147 -10.65 -64.80 41.45
C VAL A 147 -9.51 -64.33 40.53
N SER A 148 -8.53 -63.56 41.03
CA SER A 148 -7.40 -63.09 40.20
C SER A 148 -6.06 -63.74 40.55
N ILE A 149 -6.03 -65.07 40.71
CA ILE A 149 -4.77 -65.85 40.67
C ILE A 149 -4.52 -66.46 39.27
N ASN A 150 -5.48 -66.42 38.34
CA ASN A 150 -5.38 -67.17 37.08
C ASN A 150 -5.36 -66.35 35.77
N LEU A 151 -5.01 -65.06 35.79
CA LEU A 151 -4.87 -64.26 34.56
C LEU A 151 -3.53 -63.51 34.40
N ASN A 152 -2.46 -63.94 35.09
CA ASN A 152 -1.11 -63.39 34.89
C ASN A 152 -0.26 -64.15 33.85
N ASN A 153 -0.85 -64.99 33.00
CA ASN A 153 -0.11 -65.79 32.02
C ASN A 153 -0.30 -65.40 30.54
N SER A 154 -0.79 -64.19 30.24
CA SER A 154 -0.83 -63.66 28.87
C SER A 154 -0.80 -62.13 28.95
N THR A 155 0.32 -61.43 28.85
CA THR A 155 1.16 -61.32 27.65
C THR A 155 2.51 -60.77 28.11
N VAL A 156 3.47 -61.65 28.42
CA VAL A 156 4.88 -61.23 28.48
C VAL A 156 5.26 -60.88 27.05
N ARG A 157 5.19 -59.60 26.68
CA ARG A 157 5.77 -59.13 25.42
C ARG A 157 7.24 -59.49 25.46
N THR A 158 7.65 -60.30 24.50
CA THR A 158 9.05 -60.69 24.38
C THR A 158 9.89 -59.42 24.16
N PRO A 159 11.11 -59.32 24.71
CA PRO A 159 12.00 -58.17 24.51
C PRO A 159 12.25 -57.82 23.02
N LEU A 160 11.98 -58.79 22.14
CA LEU A 160 12.11 -58.68 20.69
C LEU A 160 11.01 -57.82 20.05
N GLU A 161 9.76 -57.85 20.54
CA GLU A 161 8.65 -57.06 19.98
C GLU A 161 8.76 -55.57 20.31
N GLU A 162 9.19 -55.23 21.53
CA GLU A 162 9.38 -53.85 21.97
C GLU A 162 10.51 -53.16 21.18
N GLN A 163 11.60 -53.90 20.93
CA GLN A 163 12.72 -53.44 20.10
C GLN A 163 12.31 -53.21 18.64
N GLN A 164 11.35 -54.00 18.13
CA GLN A 164 10.85 -53.89 16.76
C GLN A 164 9.90 -52.69 16.59
N ILE A 165 9.11 -52.37 17.62
CA ILE A 165 8.22 -51.19 17.67
C ILE A 165 9.06 -49.91 17.72
N GLU A 166 10.09 -49.85 18.56
CA GLU A 166 10.95 -48.67 18.70
C GLU A 166 11.71 -48.35 17.40
N LYS A 167 12.15 -49.39 16.67
CA LYS A 167 12.74 -49.26 15.33
C LYS A 167 11.73 -48.74 14.29
N HIS A 168 10.46 -49.12 14.40
CA HIS A 168 9.41 -48.58 13.52
C HIS A 168 9.12 -47.10 13.82
N LEU A 169 9.08 -46.73 15.11
CA LEU A 169 8.79 -45.37 15.57
C LEU A 169 9.90 -44.38 15.17
N SER A 170 11.17 -44.77 15.35
CA SER A 170 12.32 -43.98 14.90
C SER A 170 12.34 -43.77 13.38
N ASN A 171 11.97 -44.79 12.60
CA ASN A 171 11.81 -44.65 11.15
C ASN A 171 10.69 -43.68 10.75
N LEU A 172 9.55 -43.69 11.47
CA LEU A 172 8.45 -42.75 11.24
C LEU A 172 8.88 -41.31 11.57
N TYR A 173 9.54 -41.10 12.71
CA TYR A 173 10.08 -39.79 13.09
C TYR A 173 11.04 -39.22 12.05
N ARG A 174 11.95 -40.06 11.53
CA ARG A 174 12.89 -39.64 10.48
C ARG A 174 12.17 -39.20 9.20
N ARG A 175 11.08 -39.87 8.82
CA ARG A 175 10.26 -39.49 7.65
C ARG A 175 9.51 -38.19 7.89
N ILE A 176 8.94 -37.99 9.08
CA ILE A 176 8.24 -36.75 9.45
C ILE A 176 9.22 -35.57 9.38
N HIS A 177 10.39 -35.70 10.02
CA HIS A 177 11.41 -34.65 9.99
C HIS A 177 11.88 -34.35 8.56
N LYS A 178 12.01 -35.37 7.70
CA LYS A 178 12.35 -35.17 6.28
C LYS A 178 11.26 -34.36 5.56
N LEU A 179 10.00 -34.72 5.75
CA LEU A 179 8.86 -34.00 5.15
C LEU A 179 8.76 -32.56 5.66
N GLU A 180 8.97 -32.31 6.96
CA GLU A 180 8.99 -30.94 7.50
C GLU A 180 10.11 -30.10 6.88
N THR A 181 11.29 -30.71 6.69
CA THR A 181 12.43 -30.02 6.07
C THR A 181 12.13 -29.68 4.60
N GLU A 182 11.56 -30.62 3.84
CA GLU A 182 11.16 -30.37 2.44
C GLU A 182 10.05 -29.30 2.35
N LEU A 183 9.10 -29.30 3.29
CA LEU A 183 8.04 -28.31 3.36
C LEU A 183 8.58 -26.92 3.73
N PHE A 184 9.59 -26.84 4.61
CA PHE A 184 10.28 -25.60 4.94
C PHE A 184 11.02 -25.01 3.73
N GLU A 185 11.77 -25.84 2.98
CA GLU A 185 12.45 -25.39 1.76
C GLU A 185 11.46 -24.98 0.67
N LEU A 186 10.34 -25.70 0.53
CA LEU A 186 9.27 -25.32 -0.41
C LEU A 186 8.64 -23.98 -0.03
N LYS A 187 8.34 -23.76 1.26
CA LYS A 187 7.82 -22.47 1.76
C LYS A 187 8.80 -21.34 1.46
N LYS A 188 10.09 -21.55 1.72
CA LYS A 188 11.15 -20.57 1.43
C LYS A 188 11.22 -20.26 -0.06
N ALA A 189 11.15 -21.27 -0.93
CA ALA A 189 11.12 -21.08 -2.39
C ALA A 189 9.90 -20.26 -2.84
N ILE A 190 8.71 -20.56 -2.28
CA ILE A 190 7.47 -19.79 -2.55
C ILE A 190 7.63 -18.33 -2.13
N TYR A 191 8.18 -18.06 -0.94
CA TYR A 191 8.42 -16.69 -0.48
C TYR A 191 9.40 -15.92 -1.38
N ILE A 192 10.49 -16.57 -1.81
CA ILE A 192 11.45 -15.96 -2.74
C ILE A 192 10.78 -15.65 -4.09
N CYS A 193 9.99 -16.59 -4.62
CA CYS A 193 9.26 -16.39 -5.87
C CYS A 193 8.26 -15.23 -5.78
N LEU A 194 7.48 -15.16 -4.70
CA LEU A 194 6.55 -14.05 -4.45
C LEU A 194 7.27 -12.72 -4.30
N PHE A 195 8.43 -12.69 -3.64
CA PHE A 195 9.24 -11.48 -3.52
C PHE A 195 9.73 -11.00 -4.89
N VAL A 196 10.25 -11.91 -5.73
CA VAL A 196 10.70 -11.58 -7.10
C VAL A 196 9.54 -11.10 -7.98
N LEU A 197 8.37 -11.73 -7.90
CA LEU A 197 7.19 -11.28 -8.66
C LEU A 197 6.72 -9.90 -8.20
N CYS A 198 6.75 -9.63 -6.89
CA CYS A 198 6.40 -8.34 -6.33
C CYS A 198 7.39 -7.25 -6.79
N THR A 199 8.69 -7.51 -6.78
CA THR A 199 9.69 -6.54 -7.26
C THR A 199 9.53 -6.26 -8.74
N ILE A 200 9.31 -7.27 -9.59
CA ILE A 200 9.03 -7.08 -11.02
C ILE A 200 7.76 -6.22 -11.23
N ALA A 201 6.68 -6.51 -10.50
CA ALA A 201 5.45 -5.74 -10.58
C ALA A 201 5.64 -4.27 -10.17
N THR A 202 6.40 -4.00 -9.11
CA THR A 202 6.71 -2.63 -8.69
C THR A 202 7.53 -1.88 -9.74
N VAL A 203 8.55 -2.50 -10.32
CA VAL A 203 9.38 -1.90 -11.38
C VAL A 203 8.53 -1.60 -12.62
N ALA A 204 7.65 -2.52 -13.01
CA ALA A 204 6.73 -2.30 -14.12
C ALA A 204 5.78 -1.12 -13.86
N PHE A 205 5.20 -1.04 -12.66
CA PHE A 205 4.31 0.05 -12.27
C PHE A 205 5.00 1.42 -12.26
N PHE A 206 6.20 1.52 -11.70
CA PHE A 206 6.96 2.78 -11.76
C PHE A 206 7.40 3.13 -13.19
N GLY A 207 7.74 2.12 -14.00
CA GLY A 207 8.08 2.29 -15.41
C GLY A 207 6.93 2.88 -16.23
N THR A 208 5.69 2.42 -16.02
CA THR A 208 4.51 2.96 -16.73
C THR A 208 4.19 4.39 -16.28
N ILE A 209 4.28 4.69 -14.99
CA ILE A 209 4.11 6.07 -14.48
C ILE A 209 5.16 7.00 -15.07
N PHE A 210 6.43 6.60 -15.06
CA PHE A 210 7.52 7.42 -15.60
C PHE A 210 7.37 7.65 -17.11
N SER A 211 6.99 6.61 -17.86
CA SER A 211 6.67 6.71 -19.29
C SER A 211 5.51 7.69 -19.54
N TYR A 212 4.44 7.63 -18.74
CA TYR A 212 3.32 8.56 -18.83
C TYR A 212 3.74 10.01 -18.55
N ILE A 213 4.57 10.25 -17.53
CA ILE A 213 5.10 11.59 -17.20
C ILE A 213 5.95 12.12 -18.36
N ILE A 214 6.83 11.30 -18.94
CA ILE A 214 7.65 11.72 -20.09
C ILE A 214 6.76 12.06 -21.29
N VAL A 215 5.79 11.21 -21.63
CA VAL A 215 4.90 11.46 -22.78
C VAL A 215 4.06 12.71 -22.54
N SER A 216 3.54 12.91 -21.34
CA SER A 216 2.79 14.11 -20.96
C SER A 216 3.65 15.37 -21.06
N PHE A 217 4.88 15.32 -20.54
CA PHE A 217 5.84 16.43 -20.63
C PHE A 217 6.20 16.74 -22.08
N LEU A 218 6.55 15.73 -22.88
CA LEU A 218 6.83 15.90 -24.30
C LEU A 218 5.61 16.49 -25.02
N SER A 219 4.40 16.02 -24.72
CA SER A 219 3.17 16.57 -25.29
C SER A 219 3.02 18.07 -24.98
N VAL A 220 3.26 18.51 -23.74
CA VAL A 220 3.24 19.93 -23.36
C VAL A 220 4.32 20.73 -24.11
N VAL A 221 5.54 20.21 -24.20
CA VAL A 221 6.63 20.87 -24.94
C VAL A 221 6.27 21.03 -26.42
N PHE A 222 5.77 19.96 -27.06
CA PHE A 222 5.42 19.98 -28.48
C PHE A 222 4.17 20.81 -28.80
N THR A 223 3.17 20.82 -27.92
CA THR A 223 1.89 21.51 -28.19
C THR A 223 1.88 22.97 -27.75
N GLN A 224 2.61 23.34 -26.70
CA GLN A 224 2.57 24.70 -26.15
C GLN A 224 3.88 25.47 -26.37
N TRP A 225 5.02 24.86 -26.07
CA TRP A 225 6.30 25.57 -26.05
C TRP A 225 6.86 25.77 -27.45
N ILE A 226 6.87 24.72 -28.28
CA ILE A 226 7.40 24.80 -29.64
C ILE A 226 6.61 25.79 -30.51
N PRO A 227 5.26 25.78 -30.54
CA PRO A 227 4.51 26.77 -31.32
C PRO A 227 4.73 28.21 -30.85
N SER A 228 4.74 28.45 -29.52
CA SER A 228 5.02 29.77 -28.95
C SER A 228 6.43 30.26 -29.26
N PHE A 229 7.42 29.37 -29.18
CA PHE A 229 8.80 29.67 -29.54
C PHE A 229 8.93 29.95 -31.04
N ILE A 230 8.32 29.14 -31.90
CA ILE A 230 8.30 29.36 -33.36
C ILE A 230 7.58 30.68 -33.67
N GLU A 231 6.47 31.01 -33.01
CA GLU A 231 5.77 32.29 -33.19
C GLU A 231 6.66 33.48 -32.78
N THR A 232 7.35 33.38 -31.65
CA THR A 232 8.28 34.41 -31.19
C THR A 232 9.47 34.55 -32.13
N LEU A 233 10.05 33.44 -32.57
CA LEU A 233 11.17 33.40 -33.49
C LEU A 233 10.77 33.93 -34.88
N THR A 234 9.58 33.58 -35.37
CA THR A 234 9.07 34.08 -36.66
C THR A 234 8.76 35.57 -36.59
N ARG A 235 8.16 36.08 -35.50
CA ARG A 235 8.00 37.52 -35.29
C ARG A 235 9.33 38.25 -35.24
N PHE A 236 10.29 37.74 -34.46
CA PHE A 236 11.65 38.27 -34.41
C PHE A 236 12.29 38.29 -35.79
N LEU A 237 12.31 37.17 -36.51
CA LEU A 237 12.89 37.10 -37.86
C LEU A 237 12.15 38.00 -38.86
N PHE A 238 10.83 38.18 -38.73
CA PHE A 238 10.04 39.06 -39.58
C PHE A 238 10.30 40.54 -39.29
N ASP A 239 10.44 40.94 -38.01
CA ASP A 239 10.78 42.31 -37.62
C ASP A 239 12.19 42.71 -38.08
N PHE A 240 13.11 41.74 -38.12
CA PHE A 240 14.44 41.95 -38.70
C PHE A 240 14.46 41.86 -40.24
N SER A 241 13.41 41.34 -40.88
CA SER A 241 13.34 41.19 -42.34
C SER A 241 13.48 42.51 -43.11
N PRO A 242 12.71 43.60 -42.82
CA PRO A 242 12.87 44.87 -43.52
C PRO A 242 14.19 45.57 -43.17
N LEU A 243 14.70 45.44 -41.94
CA LEU A 243 15.96 46.05 -41.54
C LEU A 243 17.15 45.35 -42.23
N ILE A 244 17.16 44.01 -42.28
CA ILE A 244 18.20 43.22 -42.95
C ILE A 244 18.14 43.42 -44.47
N THR A 245 16.95 43.48 -45.07
CA THR A 245 16.83 43.82 -46.50
C THR A 245 17.24 45.26 -46.78
N LEU A 246 16.86 46.23 -45.94
CA LEU A 246 17.29 47.63 -46.07
C LEU A 246 18.81 47.77 -45.93
N PHE A 247 19.44 47.14 -44.93
CA PHE A 247 20.90 47.13 -44.79
C PHE A 247 21.56 46.49 -46.01
N ARG A 248 21.05 45.37 -46.54
CA ARG A 248 21.60 44.74 -47.74
C ARG A 248 21.47 45.63 -48.98
N VAL A 249 20.33 46.30 -49.17
CA VAL A 249 20.13 47.24 -50.29
C VAL A 249 21.03 48.47 -50.15
N ILE A 250 21.16 49.04 -48.95
CA ILE A 250 22.06 50.17 -48.68
C ILE A 250 23.52 49.78 -48.92
N PHE A 251 23.97 48.60 -48.46
CA PHE A 251 25.33 48.13 -48.71
C PHE A 251 25.61 47.89 -50.19
N ILE A 252 24.67 47.30 -50.94
CA ILE A 252 24.80 47.11 -52.39
C ILE A 252 24.85 48.47 -53.11
N ALA A 253 23.98 49.42 -52.75
CA ALA A 253 23.96 50.76 -53.33
C ALA A 253 25.24 51.55 -53.01
N LEU A 254 25.72 51.50 -51.77
CA LEU A 254 26.99 52.13 -51.36
C LEU A 254 28.19 51.48 -52.05
N TYR A 255 28.20 50.16 -52.18
CA TYR A 255 29.26 49.45 -52.89
C TYR A 255 29.30 49.83 -54.37
N PHE A 256 28.13 49.88 -55.03
CA PHE A 256 28.01 50.33 -56.41
C PHE A 256 28.42 51.81 -56.56
N PHE A 257 27.96 52.68 -55.67
CA PHE A 257 28.33 54.09 -55.64
C PHE A 257 29.84 54.30 -55.43
N LEU A 258 30.47 53.56 -54.50
CA LEU A 258 31.92 53.62 -54.26
C LEU A 258 32.74 53.14 -55.46
N ILE A 259 32.26 52.12 -56.17
CA ILE A 259 32.88 51.65 -57.42
C ILE A 259 32.76 52.72 -58.52
N CYS A 260 31.60 53.33 -58.68
CA CYS A 260 31.37 54.38 -59.68
C CYS A 260 32.11 55.68 -59.36
N TYR A 261 32.21 56.05 -58.08
CA TYR A 261 32.81 57.31 -57.65
C TYR A 261 34.34 57.32 -57.78
N LYS A 262 35.01 56.17 -57.61
CA LYS A 262 36.47 56.12 -57.49
C LYS A 262 37.23 55.90 -58.81
N ARG A 263 36.56 55.69 -59.96
CA ARG A 263 37.26 55.29 -61.19
C ARG A 263 36.82 56.06 -62.43
N ARG A 264 37.80 56.62 -63.17
CA ARG A 264 37.57 57.22 -64.49
C ARG A 264 37.02 56.15 -65.45
N PRO A 265 36.03 56.48 -66.30
CA PRO A 265 35.21 55.52 -67.04
C PRO A 265 35.95 54.68 -68.10
N SER A 266 37.21 54.97 -68.41
CA SER A 266 37.96 54.29 -69.47
C SER A 266 38.58 52.94 -69.06
N ASP A 267 38.71 52.64 -67.76
CA ASP A 267 39.52 51.49 -67.27
C ASP A 267 38.69 50.46 -66.49
N ILE A 268 37.40 50.37 -66.78
CA ILE A 268 36.55 49.36 -66.13
C ILE A 268 36.84 48.00 -66.74
N ASN A 269 37.72 47.24 -66.09
CA ASN A 269 37.99 45.85 -66.46
C ASN A 269 36.69 45.05 -66.42
N LEU A 270 36.31 44.47 -67.57
CA LEU A 270 35.14 43.62 -67.77
C LEU A 270 34.97 42.56 -66.65
N LEU A 271 36.09 42.02 -66.17
CA LEU A 271 36.13 41.07 -65.06
C LEU A 271 35.49 41.61 -63.77
N THR A 272 35.66 42.90 -63.46
CA THR A 272 35.08 43.54 -62.28
C THR A 272 33.55 43.64 -62.39
N ILE A 273 33.05 43.93 -63.60
CA ILE A 273 31.62 43.95 -63.89
C ILE A 273 31.03 42.55 -63.76
N ILE A 274 31.71 41.53 -64.29
CA ILE A 274 31.28 40.13 -64.20
C ILE A 274 31.22 39.68 -62.73
N ILE A 275 32.26 39.97 -61.92
CA ILE A 275 32.26 39.62 -60.49
C ILE A 275 31.11 40.33 -59.75
N CYS A 276 30.86 41.62 -60.04
CA CYS A 276 29.74 42.35 -59.44
C CYS A 276 28.39 41.74 -59.84
N LEU A 277 28.22 41.36 -61.11
CA LEU A 277 27.00 40.74 -61.62
C LEU A 277 26.75 39.37 -60.99
N VAL A 278 27.79 38.56 -60.79
CA VAL A 278 27.70 37.27 -60.07
C VAL A 278 27.28 37.48 -58.62
N ILE A 279 27.84 38.48 -57.92
CA ILE A 279 27.47 38.80 -56.54
C ILE A 279 26.01 39.27 -56.46
N VAL A 280 25.55 40.10 -57.40
CA VAL A 280 24.15 40.55 -57.45
C VAL A 280 23.21 39.38 -57.73
N LEU A 281 23.52 38.52 -58.70
CA LEU A 281 22.73 37.32 -59.00
C LEU A 281 22.65 36.36 -57.83
N PHE A 282 23.75 36.14 -57.11
CA PHE A 282 23.78 35.29 -55.92
C PHE A 282 22.90 35.85 -54.80
N ASN A 283 22.94 37.17 -54.56
CA ASN A 283 22.07 37.81 -53.58
C ASN A 283 20.59 37.77 -53.99
N LEU A 284 20.29 37.90 -55.29
CA LEU A 284 18.93 37.79 -55.82
C LEU A 284 18.40 36.35 -55.72
N LEU A 285 19.27 35.35 -55.92
CA LEU A 285 18.95 33.94 -55.68
C LEU A 285 18.59 33.70 -54.22
N ILE A 286 19.39 34.22 -53.27
CA ILE A 286 19.09 34.09 -51.84
C ILE A 286 17.76 34.76 -51.48
N LEU A 287 17.48 35.95 -52.02
CA LEU A 287 16.21 36.65 -51.81
C LEU A 287 15.02 35.83 -52.37
N THR A 288 15.17 35.27 -53.56
CA THR A 288 14.14 34.41 -54.19
C THR A 288 13.89 33.16 -53.37
N LEU A 289 14.95 32.51 -52.87
CA LEU A 289 14.85 31.32 -52.03
C LEU A 289 14.17 31.63 -50.69
N HIS A 290 14.45 32.81 -50.12
CA HIS A 290 13.79 33.29 -48.91
C HIS A 290 12.29 33.56 -49.13
N LEU A 291 11.91 34.18 -50.27
CA LEU A 291 10.51 34.38 -50.64
C LEU A 291 9.77 33.06 -50.85
N ILE A 292 10.43 32.06 -51.47
CA ILE A 292 9.85 30.72 -51.66
C ILE A 292 9.62 30.04 -50.30
N ILE A 293 10.60 30.03 -49.41
CA ILE A 293 10.46 29.44 -48.07
C ILE A 293 9.33 30.12 -47.29
N ASN A 294 9.25 31.46 -47.37
CA ASN A 294 8.19 32.20 -46.69
C ASN A 294 6.79 31.91 -47.30
N HIS A 295 6.72 31.74 -48.63
CA HIS A 295 5.47 31.36 -49.30
C HIS A 295 5.02 29.94 -48.92
N PHE A 296 5.95 28.98 -48.79
CA PHE A 296 5.65 27.63 -48.31
C PHE A 296 5.17 27.63 -46.85
N ASN A 297 5.80 28.44 -45.98
CA ASN A 297 5.34 28.62 -44.60
C ASN A 297 3.92 29.21 -44.54
N PHE A 298 3.59 30.16 -45.42
CA PHE A 298 2.23 30.70 -45.52
C PHE A 298 1.21 29.64 -45.97
N LEU A 299 1.54 28.84 -46.98
CA LEU A 299 0.66 27.73 -47.44
C LEU A 299 0.47 26.67 -46.35
N PHE A 300 1.52 26.36 -45.60
CA PHE A 300 1.45 25.43 -44.47
C PHE A 300 0.54 25.96 -43.35
N LEU A 301 0.59 27.26 -43.07
CA LEU A 301 -0.26 27.91 -42.06
C LEU A 301 -1.74 27.91 -42.48
N VAL A 302 -2.04 28.17 -43.75
CA VAL A 302 -3.41 28.06 -44.30
C VAL A 302 -3.91 26.61 -44.22
N PHE A 303 -3.06 25.64 -44.56
CA PHE A 303 -3.40 24.22 -44.44
C PHE A 303 -3.68 23.82 -42.99
N ALA A 304 -2.85 24.27 -42.04
CA ALA A 304 -3.05 24.04 -40.61
C ALA A 304 -4.36 24.66 -40.11
N LEU A 305 -4.71 25.88 -40.54
CA LEU A 305 -5.99 26.53 -40.20
C LEU A 305 -7.20 25.78 -40.77
N ILE A 306 -7.11 25.23 -41.98
CA ILE A 306 -8.18 24.41 -42.57
C ILE A 306 -8.35 23.12 -41.76
N MET A 307 -7.24 22.50 -41.35
CA MET A 307 -7.26 21.27 -40.54
C MET A 307 -7.82 21.53 -39.13
N THR A 308 -7.46 22.62 -38.48
CA THR A 308 -8.02 22.98 -37.17
C THR A 308 -9.49 23.37 -37.28
N ALA A 309 -9.91 24.10 -38.31
CA ALA A 309 -11.33 24.39 -38.55
C ALA A 309 -12.16 23.12 -38.77
N LYS A 310 -11.64 22.15 -39.54
CA LYS A 310 -12.29 20.84 -39.71
C LYS A 310 -12.32 20.02 -38.42
N TYR A 311 -11.25 20.06 -37.64
CA TYR A 311 -11.18 19.38 -36.34
C TYR A 311 -12.21 19.95 -35.35
N PHE A 312 -12.31 21.29 -35.25
CA PHE A 312 -13.32 21.95 -34.43
C PHE A 312 -14.75 21.71 -34.93
N HIS A 313 -14.96 21.67 -36.25
CA HIS A 313 -16.27 21.31 -36.81
C HIS A 313 -16.65 19.84 -36.53
N PHE A 314 -15.66 18.94 -36.45
CA PHE A 314 -15.91 17.53 -36.13
C PHE A 314 -16.14 17.28 -34.64
N GLN A 315 -15.63 18.15 -33.77
CA GLN A 315 -15.69 17.99 -32.32
C GLN A 315 -16.80 18.80 -31.64
N LEU A 316 -17.71 19.40 -32.42
CA LEU A 316 -19.01 19.87 -31.94
C LEU A 316 -20.00 18.69 -31.98
N PRO A 317 -20.28 18.02 -30.84
CA PRO A 317 -21.37 17.06 -30.76
C PRO A 317 -22.67 17.87 -30.81
N GLU A 318 -23.67 17.34 -31.52
CA GLU A 318 -25.04 17.85 -31.68
C GLU A 318 -25.39 19.13 -30.89
N GLN A 319 -25.51 20.25 -31.60
CA GLN A 319 -25.90 21.56 -31.08
C GLN A 319 -27.27 21.61 -30.37
N GLN A 320 -28.00 20.51 -30.23
CA GLN A 320 -29.29 20.50 -29.52
C GLN A 320 -29.14 20.66 -28.00
N GLN A 321 -28.03 20.22 -27.38
CA GLN A 321 -27.88 20.31 -25.92
C GLN A 321 -27.40 21.68 -25.44
N ILE A 322 -26.58 22.39 -26.22
CA ILE A 322 -26.11 23.73 -25.85
C ILE A 322 -27.24 24.76 -26.04
N PHE A 323 -28.05 24.63 -27.11
CA PHE A 323 -29.18 25.54 -27.32
C PHE A 323 -30.26 25.39 -26.24
N THR A 324 -30.50 24.16 -25.76
CA THR A 324 -31.43 23.91 -24.64
C THR A 324 -30.90 24.42 -23.31
N PHE A 325 -29.59 24.28 -23.05
CA PHE A 325 -28.96 24.84 -21.85
C PHE A 325 -29.02 26.37 -21.81
N VAL A 326 -28.67 27.06 -22.90
CA VAL A 326 -28.72 28.53 -22.98
C VAL A 326 -30.16 29.05 -22.84
N ASN A 327 -31.15 28.38 -23.46
CA ASN A 327 -32.56 28.75 -23.28
C ASN A 327 -33.05 28.54 -21.84
N SER A 328 -32.60 27.49 -21.16
CA SER A 328 -32.96 27.27 -19.75
C SER A 328 -32.40 28.35 -18.83
N PHE A 329 -31.18 28.83 -19.11
CA PHE A 329 -30.54 29.88 -18.34
C PHE A 329 -31.25 31.23 -18.53
N TRP A 330 -31.60 31.57 -19.77
CA TRP A 330 -32.27 32.83 -20.09
C TRP A 330 -33.70 32.92 -19.51
N ASN A 331 -34.42 31.80 -19.46
CA ASN A 331 -35.75 31.76 -18.85
C ASN A 331 -35.70 31.89 -17.31
N GLN A 332 -34.65 31.39 -16.66
CA GLN A 332 -34.50 31.48 -15.20
C GLN A 332 -34.25 32.91 -14.72
N GLU A 333 -33.63 33.74 -15.57
CA GLU A 333 -33.32 35.14 -15.25
C GLU A 333 -34.54 36.07 -15.38
N GLN A 334 -35.58 35.67 -16.14
CA GLN A 334 -36.83 36.43 -16.21
C GLN A 334 -37.76 36.20 -15.00
N GLU A 335 -37.69 35.06 -14.32
CA GLU A 335 -38.55 34.78 -13.15
C GLU A 335 -38.07 35.43 -11.84
N GLN A 336 -36.86 36.02 -11.80
CA GLN A 336 -36.32 36.64 -10.59
C GLN A 336 -36.53 38.17 -10.48
N GLN A 337 -37.33 38.81 -11.35
CA GLN A 337 -37.74 40.19 -11.10
C GLN A 337 -38.87 40.25 -10.04
N PRO A 338 -38.63 40.84 -8.85
CA PRO A 338 -39.66 40.95 -7.82
C PRO A 338 -40.71 42.00 -8.22
N GLN A 339 -41.99 41.65 -8.05
CA GLN A 339 -43.12 42.57 -8.12
C GLN A 339 -42.97 43.72 -7.10
N GLN A 340 -42.33 44.81 -7.50
CA GLN A 340 -42.35 46.10 -6.80
C GLN A 340 -43.19 47.11 -7.60
N HIS A 341 -44.50 46.87 -7.73
CA HIS A 341 -45.44 47.95 -8.04
C HIS A 341 -46.87 47.59 -7.63
N SER A 342 -47.18 47.76 -6.34
CA SER A 342 -48.54 48.06 -5.88
C SER A 342 -48.49 48.54 -4.43
N ARG A 343 -48.23 49.84 -4.23
CA ARG A 343 -48.60 50.63 -3.04
C ARG A 343 -48.13 52.08 -3.23
N ARG A 344 -48.82 52.84 -4.07
CA ARG A 344 -48.79 54.32 -4.01
C ARG A 344 -50.01 54.91 -4.73
N SER A 345 -51.14 54.97 -4.03
CA SER A 345 -52.25 55.89 -4.33
C SER A 345 -53.24 55.92 -3.18
N GLN A 346 -52.84 56.51 -2.06
CA GLN A 346 -53.72 57.26 -1.15
C GLN A 346 -52.89 58.44 -0.62
N TRP A 347 -53.54 59.60 -0.47
CA TRP A 347 -53.05 60.96 -0.25
C TRP A 347 -52.84 61.79 -1.51
#